data_AF-A0A445DVG2-F1
#
_entry.id   AF-A0A445DVG2-F1
#
_cell.length_a   1.000
_cell.length_b   1.000
_cell.length_c   1.000
_cell.angle_alpha   90.00
_cell.angle_beta   90.00
_cell.angle_gamma   90.00
#
_symmetry.space_group_name_H-M   'P 1'
#
loop_
_entity.id
_entity.type
_entity.pdbx_description
1 polymer ?
#
loop_
_entity_poly.entity_id
_entity_poly.type
_entity_poly.pdbx_seq_one_letter_code
_entity_poly.pdbx_strand_id
1 'polypeptide(L)'
;MMDEQYESKQDFGDEFTEGVYFFEIDPSEDTHEAAYAADSVQDITNLNFTENCVIKIGKYHFSTLQLAFDFYLKNSNSKGFSARKSKTFKNSIGEVYKQKFVSHRK
;
A
#
# COMPACT_ATOMS: atom_id res chain seq x y z
N MET A 1 -33.18 7.17 -12.16
CA MET A 1 -33.02 6.94 -10.72
C MET A 1 -31.54 6.78 -10.50
N MET A 2 -30.96 7.66 -9.71
CA MET A 2 -29.53 7.86 -9.53
C MET A 2 -29.30 7.71 -8.04
N ASP A 3 -28.90 6.51 -7.63
CA ASP A 3 -28.53 6.11 -6.27
C ASP A 3 -27.40 5.07 -6.52
N GLU A 4 -26.19 5.11 -5.98
CA GLU A 4 -25.69 5.69 -4.74
C GLU A 4 -24.24 6.16 -4.95
N GLN A 5 -23.93 7.33 -4.42
CA GLN A 5 -22.55 7.75 -4.20
C GLN A 5 -21.97 6.89 -3.09
N TYR A 6 -21.12 5.91 -3.42
CA TYR A 6 -20.28 5.27 -2.41
C TYR A 6 -19.12 6.21 -2.12
N GLU A 7 -19.34 7.15 -1.20
CA GLU A 7 -18.26 7.81 -0.50
C GLU A 7 -17.39 6.72 0.13
N SER A 8 -16.27 6.38 -0.51
CA SER A 8 -15.15 5.68 0.11
C SER A 8 -14.54 6.64 1.14
N LYS A 9 -15.25 6.86 2.25
CA LYS A 9 -14.67 7.35 3.48
C LYS A 9 -13.93 6.17 4.07
N GLN A 10 -12.73 5.92 3.55
CA GLN A 10 -11.73 5.20 4.33
C GLN A 10 -11.47 6.07 5.55
N ASP A 11 -12.17 5.74 6.63
CA ASP A 11 -11.98 6.29 7.96
C ASP A 11 -10.61 5.81 8.45
N PHE A 12 -9.58 6.52 8.00
CA PHE A 12 -8.26 6.48 8.62
C PHE A 12 -8.41 7.21 9.94
N GLY A 13 -9.01 6.54 10.93
CA GLY A 13 -9.00 7.01 12.30
C GLY A 13 -7.58 7.44 12.69
N ASP A 14 -7.50 8.30 13.70
CA ASP A 14 -6.35 9.00 14.31
C ASP A 14 -5.10 8.13 14.68
N GLU A 15 -4.98 6.92 14.14
CA GLU A 15 -3.91 5.98 14.38
C GLU A 15 -2.89 5.96 13.23
N PHE A 16 -2.50 7.13 12.71
CA PHE A 16 -1.15 7.28 12.13
C PHE A 16 -0.12 7.33 13.27
N THR A 17 -0.12 6.28 14.09
CA THR A 17 1.02 5.96 14.94
C THR A 17 2.10 5.43 14.00
N GLU A 18 3.21 6.15 13.97
CA GLU A 18 4.45 5.86 13.24
C GLU A 18 4.63 4.37 12.88
N GLY A 19 4.42 4.01 11.61
CA GLY A 19 4.92 2.73 11.04
C GLY A 19 3.92 1.61 10.76
N VAL A 20 2.62 1.86 10.54
CA VAL A 20 1.69 0.81 10.10
C VAL A 20 1.14 1.08 8.71
N TYR A 21 1.39 0.15 7.76
CA TYR A 21 0.87 0.23 6.39
C TYR A 21 -0.03 -0.97 6.08
N PHE A 22 -1.15 -0.72 5.42
CA PHE A 22 -2.10 -1.73 4.96
C PHE A 22 -2.11 -1.76 3.43
N PHE A 23 -2.07 -2.97 2.87
CA PHE A 23 -2.30 -3.19 1.44
C PHE A 23 -3.45 -4.18 1.27
N GLU A 24 -4.43 -3.79 0.47
CA GLU A 24 -5.57 -4.61 0.07
C GLU A 24 -5.51 -4.82 -1.45
N ILE A 25 -5.81 -6.04 -1.89
CA ILE A 25 -5.95 -6.35 -3.30
C ILE A 25 -7.42 -6.14 -3.64
N ASP A 26 -7.74 -5.01 -4.26
CA ASP A 26 -9.08 -4.77 -4.80
C ASP A 26 -9.11 -5.09 -6.30
N PRO A 27 -9.78 -6.19 -6.72
CA PRO A 27 -9.91 -6.54 -8.13
C PRO A 27 -10.99 -5.70 -8.87
N SER A 28 -11.71 -4.80 -8.19
CA SER A 28 -12.90 -4.11 -8.75
C SER A 28 -12.68 -2.65 -9.15
N GLU A 29 -11.55 -2.03 -8.79
CA GLU A 29 -11.32 -0.60 -9.00
C GLU A 29 -10.70 -0.28 -10.39
N ASP A 30 -11.53 -0.25 -11.44
CA ASP A 30 -11.15 -0.06 -12.85
C ASP A 30 -10.87 1.43 -13.24
N THR A 31 -10.37 2.25 -12.30
CA THR A 31 -9.91 3.62 -12.59
C THR A 31 -8.43 3.77 -12.28
N HIS A 32 -7.63 2.90 -12.90
CA HIS A 32 -6.18 2.89 -12.75
C HIS A 32 -5.55 4.09 -13.49
N GLU A 33 -5.12 5.12 -12.75
CA GLU A 33 -4.22 6.13 -13.29
C GLU A 33 -2.86 5.45 -13.55
N ALA A 34 -2.56 5.15 -14.82
CA ALA A 34 -1.37 4.39 -15.24
C ALA A 34 -0.04 4.95 -14.68
N ALA A 35 0.00 6.22 -14.28
CA ALA A 35 1.14 6.85 -13.63
C ALA A 35 1.48 6.29 -12.23
N TYR A 36 0.56 5.58 -11.58
CA TYR A 36 0.74 4.99 -10.25
C TYR A 36 0.79 3.45 -10.24
N ALA A 37 0.94 2.81 -11.40
CA ALA A 37 1.26 1.39 -11.47
C ALA A 37 2.76 1.17 -11.19
N ALA A 38 3.08 0.25 -10.28
CA ALA A 38 4.46 -0.18 -9.99
C ALA A 38 4.55 -1.70 -10.17
N ASP A 39 4.70 -2.13 -11.42
CA ASP A 39 4.64 -3.54 -11.81
C ASP A 39 6.00 -4.25 -11.81
N SER A 40 7.08 -3.52 -11.56
CA SER A 40 8.41 -4.11 -11.45
C SER A 40 9.21 -3.56 -10.27
N VAL A 41 10.18 -4.37 -9.81
CA VAL A 41 11.19 -3.96 -8.84
C VAL A 41 12.00 -2.75 -9.35
N GLN A 42 12.17 -2.63 -10.67
CA GLN A 42 12.89 -1.53 -11.28
C GLN A 42 12.09 -0.21 -11.15
N ASP A 43 10.77 -0.26 -11.34
CA ASP A 43 9.90 0.91 -11.14
C ASP A 43 9.99 1.39 -9.70
N ILE A 44 9.85 0.46 -8.74
CA ILE A 44 9.99 0.74 -7.30
C ILE A 44 11.36 1.36 -7.01
N THR A 45 12.44 0.87 -7.63
CA THR A 45 13.81 1.36 -7.43
C THR A 45 14.02 2.78 -7.98
N ASN A 46 13.29 3.16 -9.03
CA ASN A 46 13.36 4.50 -9.61
C ASN A 46 12.49 5.54 -8.89
N LEU A 47 11.63 5.12 -7.96
CA LEU A 47 10.81 6.04 -7.16
C LEU A 47 11.65 6.86 -6.17
N ASN A 48 11.46 8.18 -6.21
CA ASN A 48 12.03 9.13 -5.28
C ASN A 48 11.08 9.38 -4.10
N PHE A 49 11.43 8.84 -2.93
CA PHE A 49 10.62 8.94 -1.70
C PHE A 49 10.90 10.21 -0.88
N THR A 50 11.28 11.32 -1.52
CA THR A 50 11.50 12.61 -0.83
C THR A 50 10.20 13.15 -0.21
N GLU A 51 10.34 14.08 0.73
CA GLU A 51 9.45 14.49 1.85
C GLU A 51 7.93 14.67 1.61
N ASN A 52 7.40 14.47 0.41
CA ASN A 52 5.99 14.67 0.06
C ASN A 52 5.25 13.39 -0.40
N CYS A 53 5.66 12.21 0.10
CA CYS A 53 5.12 10.92 -0.35
C CYS A 53 3.87 10.41 0.38
N VAL A 54 3.44 10.98 1.51
CA VAL A 54 2.31 10.42 2.29
C VAL A 54 1.01 10.38 1.47
N ILE A 55 0.74 11.42 0.68
CA ILE A 55 -0.46 11.53 -0.16
C ILE A 55 -0.37 10.66 -1.43
N LYS A 56 0.84 10.34 -1.90
CA LYS A 56 1.06 9.56 -3.14
C LYS A 56 1.18 8.07 -2.90
N ILE A 57 1.67 7.65 -1.72
CA ILE A 57 1.87 6.23 -1.38
C ILE A 57 0.56 5.43 -1.47
N GLY A 58 -0.55 6.00 -0.99
CA GLY A 58 -1.86 5.33 -1.03
C GLY A 58 -2.46 5.19 -2.44
N LYS A 59 -1.87 5.81 -3.47
CA LYS A 59 -2.34 5.73 -4.86
C LYS A 59 -1.65 4.63 -5.68
N TYR A 60 -0.57 4.04 -5.16
CA TYR A 60 0.15 3.04 -5.91
C TYR A 60 -0.61 1.72 -5.94
N HIS A 61 -0.79 1.19 -7.15
CA HIS A 61 -1.33 -0.14 -7.37
C HIS A 61 -0.19 -1.10 -7.69
N PHE A 62 -0.29 -2.32 -7.17
CA PHE A 62 0.72 -3.35 -7.32
C PHE A 62 0.07 -4.65 -7.80
N SER A 63 0.64 -5.23 -8.85
CA SER A 63 0.21 -6.53 -9.38
C SER A 63 0.48 -7.70 -8.42
N THR A 64 1.39 -7.54 -7.45
CA THR A 64 1.68 -8.59 -6.45
C THR A 64 1.90 -8.03 -5.04
N LEU A 65 1.62 -8.86 -4.03
CA LEU A 65 1.93 -8.57 -2.63
C LEU A 65 3.43 -8.36 -2.38
N GLN A 66 4.28 -8.99 -3.18
CA GLN A 66 5.73 -8.86 -3.03
C GLN A 66 6.19 -7.47 -3.49
N LEU A 67 5.66 -6.98 -4.62
CA LEU A 67 5.94 -5.61 -5.08
C LEU A 67 5.44 -4.55 -4.09
N ALA A 68 4.24 -4.73 -3.54
CA ALA A 68 3.73 -3.87 -2.47
C ALA A 68 4.69 -3.86 -1.26
N PHE A 69 5.17 -5.03 -0.83
CA PHE A 69 6.14 -5.11 0.27
C PHE A 69 7.47 -4.42 -0.06
N ASP A 70 8.03 -4.64 -1.24
CA ASP A 70 9.31 -4.06 -1.65
C ASP A 70 9.22 -2.53 -1.73
N PHE A 71 8.08 -2.00 -2.19
CA PHE A 71 7.77 -0.58 -2.17
C PHE A 71 7.76 -0.01 -0.74
N TYR A 72 7.00 -0.62 0.17
CA TYR A 72 6.91 -0.15 1.57
C TYR A 72 8.23 -0.29 2.32
N LEU A 73 9.00 -1.34 2.02
CA LEU A 73 10.34 -1.54 2.56
C LEU A 73 11.29 -0.44 2.08
N LYS A 74 11.27 -0.08 0.79
CA LYS A 74 12.11 1.00 0.26
C LYS A 74 11.74 2.37 0.85
N ASN A 75 10.44 2.69 0.94
CA ASN A 75 9.96 3.90 1.61
C ASN A 75 10.32 3.96 3.10
N SER A 76 10.31 2.82 3.79
CA SER A 76 10.75 2.75 5.20
C SER A 76 12.26 2.99 5.30
N ASN A 77 13.04 2.34 4.44
CA ASN A 77 14.50 2.46 4.39
C ASN A 77 14.97 3.90 4.10
N SER A 78 14.28 4.63 3.21
CA SER A 78 14.62 6.03 2.92
C SER A 78 14.42 6.97 4.12
N LYS A 79 13.65 6.55 5.12
CA LYS A 79 13.38 7.28 6.37
C LYS A 79 14.16 6.75 7.57
N GLY A 80 15.11 5.82 7.36
CA GLY A 80 15.90 5.21 8.44
C GLY A 80 15.20 4.09 9.20
N PHE A 81 14.05 3.61 8.72
CA PHE A 81 13.33 2.47 9.27
C PHE A 81 13.59 1.20 8.45
N SER A 82 13.24 0.05 9.00
CA SER A 82 13.05 -1.21 8.30
C SER A 82 11.57 -1.56 8.30
N ALA A 83 11.13 -2.48 7.43
CA ALA A 83 9.75 -2.98 7.41
C ALA A 83 9.71 -4.50 7.47
N ARG A 84 8.69 -5.05 8.14
CA ARG A 84 8.42 -6.49 8.19
C ARG A 84 6.95 -6.79 7.93
N LYS A 85 6.68 -7.96 7.36
CA LYS A 85 5.32 -8.52 7.25
C LYS A 85 4.84 -8.87 8.66
N SER A 86 3.66 -8.37 9.04
CA SER A 86 3.11 -8.55 10.39
C SER A 86 1.92 -9.50 10.42
N LYS A 87 0.87 -9.21 9.65
CA LYS A 87 -0.37 -10.01 9.64
C LYS A 87 -0.90 -10.19 8.23
N THR A 88 -1.16 -11.43 7.85
CA THR A 88 -1.75 -11.81 6.57
C THR A 88 -3.21 -12.17 6.78
N PHE A 89 -4.10 -11.67 5.94
CA PHE A 89 -5.52 -11.98 5.97
C PHE A 89 -5.88 -12.80 4.74
N LYS A 90 -6.63 -13.89 4.96
CA LYS A 90 -7.03 -14.82 3.91
C LYS A 90 -8.55 -14.95 3.84
N ASN A 91 -9.09 -15.14 2.65
CA ASN A 91 -10.51 -15.45 2.45
C ASN A 91 -10.80 -16.92 2.80
N SER A 92 -12.06 -17.35 2.69
CA SER A 92 -12.50 -18.71 3.02
C SER A 92 -11.86 -19.81 2.17
N ILE A 93 -11.35 -19.47 0.99
CA ILE A 93 -10.64 -20.39 0.08
C ILE A 93 -9.10 -20.32 0.23
N GLY A 94 -8.61 -19.49 1.17
CA GLY A 94 -7.19 -19.42 1.55
C GLY A 94 -6.33 -18.43 0.75
N GLU A 95 -6.92 -17.64 -0.14
CA GLU A 95 -6.23 -16.59 -0.89
C GLU A 95 -6.02 -15.36 -0.03
N VAL A 96 -4.87 -14.69 -0.22
CA VAL A 96 -4.54 -13.48 0.52
C VAL A 96 -5.20 -12.29 -0.16
N TYR A 97 -6.06 -11.57 0.57
CA TYR A 97 -6.69 -10.33 0.08
C TYR A 97 -6.17 -9.08 0.79
N LYS A 98 -5.52 -9.23 1.95
CA LYS A 98 -4.96 -8.11 2.72
C LYS A 98 -3.68 -8.52 3.45
N GLN A 99 -2.71 -7.60 3.50
CA GLN A 99 -1.46 -7.77 4.23
C GLN A 99 -1.13 -6.51 5.03
N LYS A 100 -0.84 -6.70 6.33
CA LYS A 100 -0.32 -5.66 7.23
C LYS A 100 1.20 -5.70 7.25
N PHE A 101 1.80 -4.53 7.09
CA PHE A 101 3.23 -4.29 7.24
C PHE A 101 3.47 -3.37 8.43
N VAL A 102 4.58 -3.58 9.12
CA VAL A 102 5.00 -2.75 10.25
C VAL A 102 6.42 -2.29 10.04
N SER A 103 6.65 -0.99 10.21
CA SER A 103 7.97 -0.39 10.23
C SER A 103 8.55 -0.42 11.64
N HIS A 104 9.85 -0.55 11.75
CA HIS A 104 10.57 -0.48 13.01
C HIS A 104 11.90 0.24 12.81
N ARG A 105 12.38 0.93 13.84
CA ARG A 105 13.69 1.58 13.77
C ARG A 105 14.78 0.51 13.60
N LYS A 106 15.75 0.80 12.75
CA LYS A 106 16.96 -0.03 12.64
C LYS A 106 17.81 0.07 13.90
#